data_AF-A0A1F8PR57-F1
#
_entry.id   AF-A0A1F8PR57-F1
#
_cell.length_a   1.000
_cell.length_b   1.000
_cell.length_c   1.000
_cell.angle_alpha   90.00
_cell.angle_beta   90.00
_cell.angle_gamma   90.00
#
_symmetry.space_group_name_H-M   'P 1'
#
loop_
_entity.id
_entity.type
_entity.pdbx_description
1 polymer ?
#
loop_
_entity_poly.entity_id
_entity_poly.type
_entity_poly.pdbx_seq_one_letter_code
_entity_poly.pdbx_strand_id
1 'polypeptide(L)'
;MITPSLAISTLALAESGALQLKKEPTDLLPFLREVAGIFESQAASSGMTMTVDAADNLPLLEIDPGRMHQVLANLLANALRYSPAGGRIS
;
A
#
# COMPACT_ATOMS: atom_id res chain seq x y z
N MET A 1 -8.66 -15.47 9.55
CA MET A 1 -10.04 -14.93 9.64
C MET A 1 -9.92 -13.42 9.57
N ILE A 2 -9.95 -12.85 8.37
CA ILE A 2 -9.88 -11.39 8.16
C ILE A 2 -11.32 -10.90 8.10
N THR A 3 -11.72 -10.06 9.03
CA THR A 3 -13.08 -9.52 9.15
C THR A 3 -13.45 -8.74 7.89
N PRO A 4 -14.45 -9.16 7.10
CA PRO A 4 -14.81 -8.50 5.84
C PRO A 4 -15.68 -7.23 6.02
N SER A 5 -15.92 -6.77 7.25
CA SER A 5 -16.86 -5.68 7.55
C SER A 5 -16.32 -4.26 7.24
N LEU A 6 -15.01 -4.05 7.35
CA LEU A 6 -14.42 -2.70 7.22
C LEU A 6 -14.29 -2.24 5.75
N ALA A 7 -14.09 -3.17 4.82
CA ALA A 7 -13.84 -2.86 3.42
C ALA A 7 -15.10 -2.36 2.69
N ILE A 8 -16.25 -2.99 2.91
CA ILE A 8 -17.51 -2.57 2.27
C ILE A 8 -17.95 -1.19 2.76
N SER A 9 -17.85 -0.94 4.07
CA SER A 9 -18.23 0.36 4.64
C SER A 9 -17.36 1.51 4.09
N THR A 10 -16.08 1.25 3.86
CA THR A 10 -15.16 2.25 3.31
C THR A 10 -15.46 2.54 1.83
N LEU A 11 -15.78 1.52 1.04
CA LEU A 11 -16.17 1.69 -0.37
C LEU A 11 -17.47 2.50 -0.49
N ALA A 12 -18.48 2.18 0.30
CA ALA A 12 -19.75 2.92 0.31
C ALA A 12 -19.57 4.39 0.73
N LEU A 13 -18.68 4.68 1.70
CA LEU A 13 -18.34 6.05 2.08
C LEU A 13 -17.57 6.81 0.98
N ALA A 14 -16.69 6.12 0.25
CA ALA A 14 -15.98 6.70 -0.88
C ALA A 14 -16.93 7.04 -2.04
N GLU A 15 -17.82 6.10 -2.40
CA GLU A 15 -18.80 6.28 -3.48
C GLU A 15 -19.82 7.37 -3.17
N SER A 16 -20.20 7.54 -1.91
CA SER A 16 -21.10 8.61 -1.46
C SER A 16 -20.41 9.97 -1.26
N GLY A 17 -19.07 10.03 -1.36
CA GLY A 17 -18.28 11.24 -1.08
C GLY A 17 -18.20 11.60 0.41
N ALA A 18 -18.74 10.77 1.30
CA ALA A 18 -18.70 10.97 2.75
C ALA A 18 -17.35 10.61 3.38
N LEU A 19 -16.41 10.09 2.58
CA LEU A 19 -15.08 9.72 3.05
C LEU A 19 -14.23 10.94 3.38
N GLN A 20 -14.16 11.27 4.67
CA GLN A 20 -13.26 12.31 5.16
C GLN A 20 -11.81 11.80 5.19
N LEU A 21 -10.92 12.51 4.51
CA LEU A 21 -9.48 12.27 4.50
C LEU A 21 -8.82 13.13 5.58
N LYS A 22 -7.95 12.53 6.38
CA LYS A 22 -7.07 13.25 7.31
C LYS A 22 -5.73 13.47 6.63
N LYS A 23 -5.66 14.51 5.79
CA LYS A 23 -4.43 14.82 5.05
C LYS A 23 -3.38 15.45 5.96
N GLU A 24 -2.15 15.02 5.81
CA GLU A 24 -0.97 15.60 6.46
C GLU A 24 0.26 15.51 5.55
N PRO A 25 1.23 16.43 5.71
CA PRO A 25 2.47 16.39 4.94
C PRO A 25 3.22 15.10 5.24
N THR A 26 3.42 14.28 4.21
CA THR A 26 4.08 12.98 4.36
C THR A 26 5.31 12.90 3.46
N ASP A 27 6.42 12.42 4.02
CA ASP A 27 7.61 12.05 3.25
C ASP A 27 7.39 10.68 2.60
N LEU A 28 7.26 10.67 1.27
CA LEU A 28 6.81 9.51 0.52
C LEU A 28 7.83 8.38 0.48
N LEU A 29 9.12 8.69 0.41
CA LEU A 29 10.15 7.66 0.30
C LEU A 29 10.24 6.75 1.55
N PRO A 30 10.37 7.28 2.78
CA PRO A 30 10.32 6.44 3.98
C PRO A 30 8.96 5.77 4.15
N PHE A 31 7.85 6.45 3.82
CA PHE A 31 6.52 5.85 3.86
C PHE A 31 6.37 4.63 2.94
N LEU A 32 6.80 4.73 1.69
CA LEU A 32 6.76 3.61 0.73
C LEU A 32 7.66 2.45 1.18
N ARG A 33 8.85 2.76 1.70
CA ARG A 33 9.78 1.75 2.25
C ARG A 33 9.22 1.03 3.46
N GLU A 34 8.55 1.75 4.36
CA GLU A 34 7.86 1.16 5.51
C GLU A 34 6.80 0.16 5.05
N VAL A 35 5.92 0.57 4.14
CA VAL A 35 4.84 -0.29 3.65
C VAL A 35 5.40 -1.50 2.89
N ALA A 36 6.40 -1.31 2.03
CA ALA A 36 7.06 -2.41 1.31
C ALA A 36 7.75 -3.39 2.26
N GLY A 37 8.41 -2.90 3.31
CA GLY A 37 9.10 -3.72 4.31
C GLY A 37 8.20 -4.75 5.01
N ILE A 38 6.91 -4.43 5.18
CA ILE A 38 5.91 -5.36 5.75
C ILE A 38 5.75 -6.62 4.88
N PHE A 39 5.90 -6.48 3.56
CA PHE A 39 5.66 -7.55 2.60
C PHE A 39 6.95 -8.23 2.10
N GLU A 40 8.13 -7.70 2.45
CA GLU A 40 9.43 -8.19 1.96
C GLU A 40 9.65 -9.67 2.27
N SER A 41 9.39 -10.12 3.50
CA SER A 41 9.51 -11.53 3.88
C SER A 41 8.52 -12.43 3.13
N GLN A 42 7.33 -11.93 2.79
CA GLN A 42 6.32 -12.68 2.05
C GLN A 42 6.69 -12.79 0.56
N ALA A 43 7.24 -11.70 -0.01
CA ALA A 43 7.81 -11.73 -1.36
C ALA A 43 8.95 -12.74 -1.44
N ALA A 44 9.92 -12.66 -0.51
CA ALA A 44 11.07 -13.55 -0.49
C ALA A 44 10.68 -15.03 -0.39
N SER A 45 9.72 -15.37 0.48
CA SER A 45 9.23 -16.75 0.61
C SER A 45 8.46 -17.25 -0.62
N SER A 46 7.94 -16.33 -1.43
CA SER A 46 7.28 -16.62 -2.71
C SER A 46 8.25 -16.58 -3.91
N GLY A 47 9.56 -16.44 -3.65
CA GLY A 47 10.60 -16.32 -4.67
C GLY A 47 10.51 -15.04 -5.49
N MET A 48 9.85 -14.01 -4.97
CA MET A 48 9.68 -12.71 -5.62
C MET A 48 10.63 -11.67 -5.06
N THR A 49 11.03 -10.72 -5.90
CA THR A 49 11.80 -9.55 -5.47
C THR A 49 10.89 -8.36 -5.24
N MET A 50 11.06 -7.67 -4.13
CA MET A 50 10.38 -6.41 -3.83
C MET A 50 11.38 -5.27 -3.84
N THR A 51 11.05 -4.18 -4.52
CA THR A 51 11.88 -2.97 -4.59
C THR A 51 11.01 -1.75 -4.45
N VAL A 52 11.51 -0.67 -3.85
CA VAL A 52 10.88 0.66 -3.96
C VAL A 52 11.67 1.43 -5.01
N ASP A 53 11.08 1.59 -6.19
CA ASP A 53 11.67 2.35 -7.30
C ASP A 53 11.11 3.78 -7.30
N ALA A 54 11.85 4.69 -6.69
CA ALA A 54 11.45 6.07 -6.50
C ALA A 54 12.67 7.00 -6.58
N ALA A 55 12.44 8.25 -7.01
CA ALA A 55 13.47 9.28 -6.98
C ALA A 55 13.86 9.60 -5.52
N ASP A 56 15.14 9.90 -5.28
CA ASP A 56 15.64 10.18 -3.92
C ASP A 56 15.11 11.50 -3.32
N ASN A 57 14.57 12.39 -4.15
CA ASN A 57 14.17 13.76 -3.80
C ASN A 57 12.68 14.03 -4.00
N LEU A 58 11.82 13.06 -3.64
CA LEU A 58 10.38 13.28 -3.67
C LEU A 58 9.96 14.46 -2.75
N PRO A 59 9.04 15.31 -3.19
CA PRO A 59 8.50 16.37 -2.34
C PRO A 59 7.62 15.77 -1.23
N LEU A 60 7.46 16.53 -0.13
CA LEU A 60 6.39 16.27 0.82
C LEU A 60 5.04 16.38 0.13
N LEU A 61 4.15 15.42 0.39
CA LEU A 61 2.81 15.38 -0.21
C LEU A 61 1.73 15.36 0.86
N GLU A 62 0.68 16.16 0.65
CA GLU A 62 -0.52 16.18 1.50
C GLU A 62 -1.41 14.96 1.22
N ILE A 63 -1.19 13.87 1.96
CA ILE A 63 -1.93 12.61 1.85
C ILE A 63 -2.51 12.19 3.20
N ASP A 64 -3.49 11.28 3.19
CA ASP A 64 -3.90 10.56 4.40
C ASP A 64 -3.07 9.26 4.49
N PRO A 65 -2.00 9.21 5.33
CA PRO A 65 -1.08 8.08 5.32
C PRO A 65 -1.73 6.79 5.79
N GLY A 66 -2.69 6.85 6.73
CA GLY A 66 -3.42 5.67 7.17
C GLY A 66 -4.23 5.05 6.04
N ARG A 67 -4.89 5.87 5.22
CA ARG A 67 -5.61 5.39 4.03
C ARG A 67 -4.67 4.94 2.93
N MET A 68 -3.60 5.68 2.67
CA MET A 68 -2.62 5.29 1.66
C MET A 68 -1.93 3.97 2.02
N HIS A 69 -1.65 3.72 3.30
CA HIS A 69 -1.14 2.44 3.77
C HIS A 69 -2.13 1.32 3.42
N GLN A 70 -3.42 1.51 3.69
CA GLN A 70 -4.44 0.52 3.35
C GLN A 70 -4.52 0.24 1.84
N VAL A 71 -4.45 1.29 1.01
CA VAL A 71 -4.43 1.15 -0.46
C VAL A 71 -3.22 0.34 -0.90
N LEU A 72 -2.02 0.75 -0.49
CA LEU A 72 -0.77 0.10 -0.86
C LEU A 72 -0.71 -1.35 -0.37
N ALA A 73 -1.11 -1.62 0.88
CA ALA A 73 -1.17 -2.97 1.43
C ALA A 73 -2.10 -3.88 0.62
N ASN A 74 -3.25 -3.37 0.17
CA ASN A 74 -4.16 -4.14 -0.69
C ASN A 74 -3.54 -4.43 -2.06
N LEU A 75 -2.87 -3.44 -2.66
CA LEU A 75 -2.20 -3.60 -3.94
C LEU A 75 -1.04 -4.61 -3.84
N LEU A 76 -0.20 -4.52 -2.82
CA LEU A 76 0.93 -5.44 -2.59
C LEU A 76 0.45 -6.86 -2.29
N ALA A 77 -0.58 -7.02 -1.46
CA ALA A 77 -1.17 -8.34 -1.20
C ALA A 77 -1.73 -8.98 -2.48
N ASN A 78 -2.34 -8.18 -3.35
CA ASN A 78 -2.81 -8.65 -4.65
C ASN A 78 -1.63 -8.99 -5.57
N ALA A 79 -0.60 -8.15 -5.63
CA ALA A 79 0.58 -8.39 -6.43
C ALA A 79 1.27 -9.71 -6.04
N LEU A 80 1.44 -9.98 -4.75
CA LEU A 80 1.99 -11.25 -4.25
C LEU A 80 1.13 -12.46 -4.59
N ARG A 81 -0.20 -12.30 -4.58
CA ARG A 81 -1.13 -13.40 -4.86
C ARG A 81 -1.18 -13.76 -6.34
N TYR A 82 -1.08 -12.77 -7.22
CA TYR A 82 -1.41 -12.94 -8.64
C TYR A 82 -0.22 -12.80 -9.58
N SER A 83 0.95 -12.38 -9.09
CA SER A 83 2.15 -12.32 -9.93
C SER A 83 2.74 -13.72 -10.14
N PRO A 84 3.33 -13.99 -11.31
CA PRO A 84 4.08 -15.21 -11.54
C PRO A 84 5.25 -15.36 -10.55
N ALA A 85 5.55 -16.60 -10.15
CA ALA A 85 6.71 -16.91 -9.33
C ALA A 85 8.01 -16.44 -10.00
N GLY A 86 8.97 -15.95 -9.21
CA GLY A 86 10.21 -15.37 -9.74
C GLY A 86 10.08 -13.93 -10.25
N GLY A 87 8.90 -13.31 -10.15
CA GLY A 87 8.64 -11.95 -10.60
C GLY A 87 9.20 -10.85 -9.69
N ARG A 88 9.05 -9.60 -10.14
CA ARG A 88 9.42 -8.39 -9.41
C ARG A 88 8.19 -7.52 -9.14
N ILE A 89 8.07 -7.03 -7.91
CA ILE A 89 7.10 -6.01 -7.49
C ILE A 89 7.88 -4.72 -7.20
N SER A 90 7.46 -3.61 -7.79
CA SER A 90 8.09 -2.29 -7.67
C SER A 90 7.08 -1.16 -7.56
#